data_AF-A0A1M4MK95-F1
#
_entry.id   AF-A0A1M4MK95-F1
#
_cell.length_a   1.000
_cell.length_b   1.000
_cell.length_c   1.000
_cell.angle_alpha   90.00
_cell.angle_beta   90.00
_cell.angle_gamma   90.00
#
_symmetry.space_group_name_H-M   'P 1'
#
loop_
_entity.id
_entity.type
_entity.pdbx_description
1 polymer ?
#
loop_
_entity_poly.entity_id
_entity_poly.type
_entity_poly.pdbx_seq_one_letter_code
_entity_poly.pdbx_strand_id
1 'polypeptide(L)'
;MVVEPLVILALALAPGVFWAWYFYRRDKFEPEPAALIVKIFLLGVLVTFPVAFVEGFFGLFIASPLIMGAVIAPIVEEYGKFAVVRRFAYHNPEFDEPMDGIVYAAAAALGLATLENVLYVFTAYLTSPALALGTIAVRAIFSVPGHALFAGVWGYALGRAKFTAAERRPAIVLQGLVLGMVLHGVFNFLLFSAEIVAYAMAVFILVLTPGLWILANRNIRRALDHGHR
;
A
#
# COMPACT_ATOMS: atom_id res chain seq x y z
N MET A 1 28.05 18.28 -3.05
CA MET A 1 27.22 18.44 -4.27
C MET A 1 25.84 18.87 -3.84
N VAL A 2 25.33 19.99 -4.34
CA VAL A 2 23.92 20.39 -4.10
C VAL A 2 23.08 19.48 -4.99
N VAL A 3 22.28 18.60 -4.40
CA VAL A 3 21.31 17.79 -5.17
C VAL A 3 20.12 18.69 -5.44
N GLU A 4 19.76 18.88 -6.71
CA GLU A 4 18.67 19.78 -7.06
C GLU A 4 17.30 19.25 -6.55
N PRO A 5 16.41 20.12 -6.06
CA PRO A 5 15.08 19.71 -5.59
C PRO A 5 14.27 18.93 -6.64
N LEU A 6 14.45 19.22 -7.93
CA LEU A 6 13.78 18.51 -9.01
C LEU A 6 14.27 17.05 -9.12
N VAL A 7 15.56 16.80 -8.89
CA VAL A 7 16.12 15.45 -8.84
C VAL A 7 15.54 14.68 -7.65
N ILE A 8 15.44 15.32 -6.48
CA ILE A 8 14.82 14.72 -5.29
C ILE A 8 13.36 14.37 -5.54
N LEU A 9 12.59 15.25 -6.18
CA LEU A 9 11.21 14.98 -6.56
C LEU A 9 11.10 13.77 -7.49
N ALA A 10 11.91 13.72 -8.55
CA ALA A 10 11.91 12.60 -9.48
C ALA A 10 12.23 11.26 -8.78
N LEU A 11 13.24 11.26 -7.90
CA LEU A 11 13.62 10.08 -7.11
C LEU A 11 12.54 9.68 -6.09
N ALA A 12 11.80 10.63 -5.54
CA ALA A 12 10.69 10.35 -4.61
C ALA A 12 9.46 9.77 -5.33
N LEU A 13 9.22 10.16 -6.59
CA LEU A 13 8.10 9.64 -7.39
C LEU A 13 8.40 8.24 -7.98
N ALA A 14 9.66 7.98 -8.34
CA ALA A 14 10.05 6.79 -9.10
C ALA A 14 9.63 5.44 -8.47
N PRO A 15 9.77 5.21 -7.15
CA PRO A 15 9.40 3.92 -6.56
C PRO A 15 7.91 3.60 -6.71
N GLY A 16 7.04 4.59 -6.55
CA GLY A 16 5.60 4.40 -6.68
C GLY A 16 5.18 3.99 -8.08
N VAL A 17 5.75 4.66 -9.09
CA VAL A 17 5.53 4.33 -10.51
C VAL A 17 6.11 2.95 -10.84
N PHE A 18 7.34 2.66 -10.40
CA PHE A 18 8.00 1.38 -10.62
C PHE A 18 7.19 0.21 -10.07
N TRP A 19 6.77 0.30 -8.80
CA TRP A 19 5.99 -0.77 -8.18
C TRP A 19 4.59 -0.89 -8.78
N ALA A 20 3.99 0.21 -9.26
CA ALA A 20 2.68 0.15 -9.91
C ALA A 20 2.77 -0.60 -11.23
N TRP A 21 3.81 -0.30 -12.02
CA TRP A 21 4.16 -1.07 -13.20
C TRP A 21 4.44 -2.54 -12.88
N TYR A 22 5.19 -2.84 -11.81
CA TYR A 22 5.49 -4.21 -11.41
C TYR A 22 4.22 -5.01 -11.14
N PHE A 23 3.30 -4.51 -10.29
CA PHE A 23 2.05 -5.20 -9.97
C PHE A 23 1.12 -5.32 -11.18
N TYR A 24 1.04 -4.27 -12.01
CA TYR A 24 0.30 -4.32 -13.27
C TYR A 24 0.78 -5.45 -14.19
N ARG A 25 2.10 -5.65 -14.30
CA ARG A 25 2.69 -6.74 -15.11
C ARG A 25 2.50 -8.14 -14.52
N ARG A 26 1.95 -8.27 -13.31
CA ARG A 26 1.67 -9.58 -12.68
C ARG A 26 0.36 -10.19 -13.14
N ASP A 27 -0.55 -9.35 -13.61
CA ASP A 27 -1.72 -9.77 -14.34
C ASP A 27 -1.27 -10.07 -15.78
N LYS A 28 -1.20 -11.37 -16.08
CA LYS A 28 -0.54 -11.89 -17.29
C LYS A 28 -1.52 -12.31 -18.36
N PHE A 29 -2.75 -12.60 -17.98
CA PHE A 29 -3.69 -13.29 -18.84
C PHE A 29 -4.76 -12.32 -19.35
N GLU A 30 -5.28 -11.44 -18.48
CA GLU A 30 -6.32 -10.47 -18.83
C GLU A 30 -5.96 -9.07 -18.30
N PRO A 31 -4.85 -8.46 -18.79
CA PRO A 31 -4.35 -7.20 -18.26
C PRO A 31 -5.36 -6.05 -18.38
N GLU A 32 -5.67 -5.48 -17.23
CA GLU A 32 -6.55 -4.32 -17.08
C GLU A 32 -6.21 -3.12 -17.99
N PRO A 33 -7.21 -2.31 -18.41
CA PRO A 33 -6.96 -1.10 -19.18
C PRO A 33 -6.05 -0.12 -18.41
N ALA A 34 -4.90 0.23 -18.99
CA ALA A 34 -3.91 1.09 -18.34
C ALA A 34 -4.50 2.43 -17.86
N ALA A 35 -5.46 2.99 -18.59
CA ALA A 35 -6.15 4.23 -18.19
C ALA A 35 -6.91 4.08 -16.86
N LEU A 36 -7.50 2.91 -16.60
CA LEU A 36 -8.19 2.62 -15.35
C LEU A 36 -7.19 2.45 -14.20
N ILE A 37 -6.08 1.74 -14.42
CA ILE A 37 -4.99 1.64 -13.43
C ILE A 37 -4.44 3.02 -13.07
N VAL A 38 -4.16 3.88 -14.06
CA VAL A 38 -3.71 5.26 -13.83
C VAL A 38 -4.76 6.05 -13.07
N LYS A 39 -6.05 5.92 -13.40
CA LYS A 39 -7.13 6.58 -12.66
C LYS A 39 -7.15 6.14 -11.19
N ILE A 40 -7.06 4.83 -10.91
CA ILE A 40 -7.07 4.30 -9.54
C ILE A 40 -5.82 4.75 -8.78
N PHE A 41 -4.66 4.79 -9.43
CA PHE A 41 -3.43 5.35 -8.85
C PHE A 41 -3.60 6.84 -8.48
N LEU A 42 -4.12 7.66 -9.39
CA LEU A 42 -4.38 9.07 -9.11
C LEU A 42 -5.42 9.27 -8.00
N LEU A 43 -6.46 8.43 -7.95
CA LEU A 43 -7.40 8.43 -6.84
C LEU A 43 -6.73 8.01 -5.52
N GLY A 44 -5.73 7.12 -5.57
CA GLY A 44 -4.86 6.80 -4.44
C GLY A 44 -4.06 8.01 -3.95
N VAL A 45 -3.50 8.81 -4.86
CA VAL A 45 -2.88 10.10 -4.50
C VAL A 45 -3.91 11.02 -3.82
N LEU A 46 -5.09 11.16 -4.41
CA LEU A 46 -6.14 12.05 -3.91
C LEU A 46 -6.74 11.61 -2.57
N VAL A 47 -6.84 10.30 -2.29
CA VAL A 47 -7.40 9.82 -1.02
C VAL A 47 -6.48 10.11 0.17
N THR A 48 -5.19 10.42 -0.08
CA THR A 48 -4.25 10.88 0.96
C THR A 48 -4.76 12.12 1.70
N PHE A 49 -5.45 13.06 1.03
CA PHE A 49 -5.94 14.28 1.68
C PHE A 49 -7.03 14.02 2.74
N PRO A 50 -8.14 13.32 2.43
CA PRO A 50 -9.12 12.97 3.46
C PRO A 50 -8.55 12.01 4.51
N VAL A 51 -7.64 11.10 4.14
CA VAL A 51 -6.94 10.24 5.11
C VAL A 51 -6.15 11.10 6.11
N ALA A 52 -5.31 12.01 5.63
CA ALA A 52 -4.53 12.91 6.47
C ALA A 52 -5.40 13.83 7.34
N PHE A 53 -6.56 14.26 6.82
CA PHE A 53 -7.53 15.03 7.61
C PHE A 53 -8.08 14.20 8.79
N VAL A 54 -8.47 12.95 8.55
CA VAL A 54 -8.99 12.04 9.59
C VAL A 54 -7.90 11.73 10.61
N GLU A 55 -6.68 11.43 10.17
CA GLU A 55 -5.53 11.23 11.06
C GLU A 55 -5.23 12.47 11.90
N GLY A 56 -5.23 13.66 11.28
CA GLY A 56 -5.04 14.92 11.98
C GLY A 56 -6.11 15.18 13.04
N PHE A 57 -7.36 14.85 12.75
CA PHE A 57 -8.45 14.93 13.73
C PHE A 57 -8.21 14.01 14.92
N PHE A 58 -7.85 12.74 14.70
CA PHE A 58 -7.50 11.81 15.79
C PHE A 58 -6.27 12.28 16.57
N GLY A 59 -5.29 12.90 15.88
CA GLY A 59 -4.09 13.48 16.50
C GLY A 59 -4.37 14.61 17.49
N LEU A 60 -5.55 15.25 17.44
CA LEU A 60 -5.96 16.24 18.46
C LEU A 60 -6.25 15.60 19.82
N PHE A 61 -6.57 14.31 19.85
CA PHE A 61 -6.99 13.60 21.06
C PHE A 61 -6.00 12.49 21.46
N ILE A 62 -5.19 12.01 20.52
CA ILE A 62 -4.23 10.92 20.74
C ILE A 62 -2.81 11.47 20.66
N ALA A 63 -2.19 11.69 21.82
CA ALA A 63 -0.85 12.26 21.90
C ALA A 63 0.28 11.27 21.57
N SER A 64 0.02 9.95 21.61
CA SER A 64 1.06 8.92 21.41
C SER A 64 1.39 8.74 19.93
N PRO A 65 2.63 9.05 19.47
CA PRO A 65 3.04 8.83 18.09
C PRO A 65 3.00 7.35 17.69
N LEU A 66 3.28 6.46 18.65
CA LEU A 66 3.20 5.01 18.44
C LEU A 66 1.77 4.56 18.14
N ILE A 67 0.79 5.01 18.92
CA ILE A 67 -0.61 4.64 18.70
C ILE A 67 -1.09 5.26 17.38
N MET A 68 -0.75 6.51 17.11
CA MET A 68 -1.09 7.17 15.85
C MET A 68 -0.50 6.43 14.65
N GLY A 69 0.79 6.11 14.67
CA GLY A 69 1.47 5.51 13.54
C GLY A 69 1.26 4.00 13.37
N ALA A 70 1.13 3.23 14.46
CA ALA A 70 1.02 1.76 14.39
C ALA A 70 -0.42 1.24 14.47
N VAL A 71 -1.39 2.09 14.83
CA VAL A 71 -2.80 1.67 14.95
C VAL A 71 -3.70 2.56 14.11
N ILE A 72 -3.72 3.87 14.35
CA ILE A 72 -4.69 4.77 13.70
C ILE A 72 -4.40 4.91 12.20
N ALA A 73 -3.16 5.28 11.82
CA ALA A 73 -2.79 5.47 10.42
C ALA A 73 -3.03 4.20 9.57
N PRO A 74 -2.59 2.98 9.97
CA PRO A 74 -2.89 1.76 9.24
C PRO A 74 -4.38 1.51 9.00
N ILE A 75 -5.23 1.80 9.99
CA ILE A 75 -6.68 1.65 9.84
C ILE A 75 -7.23 2.66 8.84
N VAL A 76 -6.90 3.94 9.02
CA VAL A 76 -7.45 5.03 8.19
C VAL A 76 -6.96 4.92 6.76
N GLU A 77 -5.67 4.67 6.55
CA GLU A 77 -5.06 4.50 5.24
C GLU A 77 -5.62 3.30 4.48
N GLU A 78 -5.63 2.10 5.09
CA GLU A 78 -6.08 0.89 4.39
C GLU A 78 -7.57 0.97 4.08
N TYR A 79 -8.37 1.57 4.97
CA TYR A 79 -9.77 1.87 4.67
C TYR A 79 -9.91 2.86 3.51
N GLY A 80 -9.10 3.93 3.47
CA GLY A 80 -9.11 4.90 2.38
C GLY A 80 -8.81 4.27 1.03
N LYS A 81 -7.74 3.45 0.95
CA LYS A 81 -7.36 2.71 -0.26
C LYS A 81 -8.48 1.73 -0.68
N PHE A 82 -9.02 1.00 0.28
CA PHE A 82 -10.15 0.09 0.05
C PHE A 82 -11.38 0.84 -0.49
N ALA A 83 -11.72 1.99 0.07
CA ALA A 83 -12.86 2.81 -0.35
C ALA A 83 -12.71 3.28 -1.81
N VAL A 84 -11.50 3.68 -2.22
CA VAL A 84 -11.20 4.01 -3.62
C VAL A 84 -11.51 2.81 -4.54
N VAL A 85 -10.94 1.65 -4.26
CA VAL A 85 -11.14 0.46 -5.11
C VAL A 85 -12.61 0.02 -5.11
N ARG A 86 -13.24 0.00 -3.94
CA ARG A 86 -14.64 -0.39 -3.77
C ARG A 86 -15.60 0.53 -4.55
N ARG A 87 -15.30 1.84 -4.61
CA ARG A 87 -16.16 2.82 -5.25
C ARG A 87 -15.94 2.95 -6.76
N PHE A 88 -14.69 2.80 -7.23
CA PHE A 88 -14.30 3.16 -8.60
C PHE A 88 -13.88 1.99 -9.48
N ALA A 89 -13.51 0.84 -8.91
CA ALA A 89 -13.11 -0.36 -9.66
C ALA A 89 -14.06 -1.54 -9.46
N TYR A 90 -14.56 -1.78 -8.23
CA TYR A 90 -15.30 -3.01 -7.91
C TYR A 90 -16.54 -3.27 -8.77
N HIS A 91 -17.26 -2.23 -9.19
CA HIS A 91 -18.45 -2.34 -10.03
C HIS A 91 -18.14 -2.10 -11.52
N ASN A 92 -16.88 -1.87 -11.88
CA ASN A 92 -16.47 -1.77 -13.27
C ASN A 92 -16.58 -3.17 -13.93
N PRO A 93 -17.09 -3.27 -15.18
CA PRO A 93 -17.07 -4.51 -15.94
C PRO A 93 -15.70 -5.16 -16.07
N GLU A 94 -14.62 -4.36 -16.16
CA GLU A 94 -13.25 -4.86 -16.28
C GLU A 94 -12.77 -5.62 -15.05
N PHE A 95 -13.40 -5.42 -13.88
CA PHE A 95 -13.09 -6.24 -12.70
C PHE A 95 -13.81 -7.58 -12.84
N ASP A 96 -13.26 -8.51 -13.60
CA ASP A 96 -13.88 -9.79 -13.94
C ASP A 96 -13.09 -11.02 -13.46
N GLU A 97 -11.94 -10.83 -12.80
CA GLU A 97 -11.20 -11.89 -12.13
C GLU A 97 -10.66 -11.52 -10.72
N PRO A 98 -10.29 -12.52 -9.88
CA PRO A 98 -9.75 -12.23 -8.56
C PRO A 98 -8.42 -11.48 -8.55
N MET A 99 -7.65 -11.53 -9.65
CA MET A 99 -6.35 -10.88 -9.76
C MET A 99 -6.48 -9.36 -9.82
N ASP A 100 -7.52 -8.84 -10.47
CA ASP A 100 -7.81 -7.41 -10.60
C ASP A 100 -7.93 -6.74 -9.24
N GLY A 101 -8.56 -7.44 -8.28
CA GLY A 101 -8.64 -6.99 -6.90
C GLY A 101 -7.27 -6.66 -6.30
N ILE A 102 -6.24 -7.46 -6.61
CA ILE A 102 -4.86 -7.21 -6.20
C ILE A 102 -4.26 -6.03 -6.99
N VAL A 103 -4.46 -5.97 -8.31
CA VAL A 103 -3.90 -4.92 -9.18
C VAL A 103 -4.47 -3.54 -8.81
N TYR A 104 -5.79 -3.42 -8.66
CA TYR A 104 -6.44 -2.17 -8.25
C TYR A 104 -6.06 -1.76 -6.83
N ALA A 105 -5.96 -2.72 -5.90
CA ALA A 105 -5.51 -2.44 -4.54
C ALA A 105 -4.08 -1.91 -4.52
N ALA A 106 -3.17 -2.56 -5.27
CA ALA A 106 -1.80 -2.09 -5.43
C ALA A 106 -1.74 -0.70 -6.08
N ALA A 107 -2.53 -0.43 -7.12
CA ALA A 107 -2.57 0.88 -7.76
C ALA A 107 -3.01 1.99 -6.79
N ALA A 108 -4.11 1.79 -6.06
CA ALA A 108 -4.59 2.76 -5.07
C ALA A 108 -3.58 2.97 -3.94
N ALA A 109 -2.99 1.88 -3.44
CA ALA A 109 -2.00 1.92 -2.37
C ALA A 109 -0.72 2.64 -2.79
N LEU A 110 -0.24 2.40 -4.01
CA LEU A 110 0.97 3.03 -4.54
C LEU A 110 0.77 4.50 -4.89
N GLY A 111 -0.44 4.88 -5.30
CA GLY A 111 -0.81 6.29 -5.42
C GLY A 111 -0.65 7.04 -4.09
N LEU A 112 -1.26 6.52 -3.03
CA LEU A 112 -1.14 7.09 -1.68
C LEU A 112 0.34 7.08 -1.22
N ALA A 113 1.02 5.95 -1.34
CA ALA A 113 2.41 5.78 -0.95
C ALA A 113 3.36 6.72 -1.71
N THR A 114 3.03 7.10 -2.95
CA THR A 114 3.83 8.04 -3.74
C THR A 114 3.80 9.43 -3.14
N LEU A 115 2.60 9.95 -2.85
CA LEU A 115 2.46 11.26 -2.22
C LEU A 115 3.08 11.26 -0.82
N GLU A 116 2.82 10.21 -0.04
CA GLU A 116 3.43 10.05 1.27
C GLU A 116 4.97 10.03 1.17
N ASN A 117 5.55 9.28 0.22
CA ASN A 117 6.99 9.22 0.01
C ASN A 117 7.58 10.59 -0.34
N VAL A 118 6.91 11.38 -1.20
CA VAL A 118 7.32 12.75 -1.50
C VAL A 118 7.35 13.59 -0.21
N LEU A 119 6.31 13.54 0.63
CA LEU A 119 6.27 14.31 1.88
C LEU A 119 7.39 13.91 2.85
N TYR A 120 7.64 12.62 3.05
CA TYR A 120 8.75 12.14 3.89
C TYR A 120 10.12 12.58 3.35
N VAL A 121 10.35 12.45 2.04
CA VAL A 121 11.63 12.78 1.42
C VAL A 121 11.89 14.28 1.46
N PHE A 122 10.88 15.12 1.20
CA PHE A 122 11.05 16.57 1.29
C PHE A 122 11.22 17.05 2.73
N THR A 123 10.54 16.42 3.70
CA THR A 123 10.78 16.68 5.13
C THR A 123 12.22 16.35 5.51
N ALA A 124 12.74 15.21 5.05
CA ALA A 124 14.14 14.83 5.25
C ALA A 124 15.13 15.79 4.55
N TYR A 125 14.77 16.28 3.36
CA TYR A 125 15.59 17.21 2.57
C TYR A 125 15.75 18.57 3.25
N LEU A 126 14.72 19.06 3.96
CA LEU A 126 14.82 20.27 4.78
C LEU A 126 15.87 20.15 5.88
N THR A 127 16.13 18.93 6.37
CA THR A 127 17.20 18.65 7.34
C THR A 127 18.54 18.48 6.65
N SER A 128 18.65 17.60 5.64
CA SER A 128 19.84 17.52 4.79
C SER A 128 19.58 16.73 3.49
N PRO A 129 20.30 17.03 2.39
CA PRO A 129 20.22 16.22 1.16
C PRO A 129 20.63 14.75 1.36
N ALA A 130 21.60 14.48 2.23
CA ALA A 130 22.05 13.11 2.52
C ALA A 130 20.96 12.29 3.22
N LEU A 131 20.24 12.90 4.17
CA LEU A 131 19.10 12.25 4.83
C LEU A 131 17.99 11.95 3.83
N ALA A 132 17.67 12.89 2.93
CA ALA A 132 16.68 12.66 1.87
C ALA A 132 17.03 11.46 0.99
N LEU A 133 18.29 11.33 0.56
CA LEU A 133 18.76 10.17 -0.22
C LEU A 133 18.64 8.85 0.55
N GLY A 134 18.99 8.85 1.84
CA GLY A 134 18.79 7.70 2.73
C GLY A 134 17.32 7.32 2.87
N THR A 135 16.45 8.31 3.08
CA THR A 135 15.00 8.13 3.15
C THR A 135 14.43 7.55 1.86
N ILE A 136 14.86 8.06 0.69
CA ILE A 136 14.48 7.50 -0.62
C ILE A 136 14.86 6.01 -0.70
N ALA A 137 16.11 5.65 -0.37
CA ALA A 137 16.59 4.28 -0.49
C ALA A 137 15.79 3.30 0.39
N VAL A 138 15.58 3.66 1.66
CA VAL A 138 14.83 2.82 2.61
C VAL A 138 13.38 2.69 2.17
N ARG A 139 12.71 3.80 1.87
CA ARG A 139 11.29 3.79 1.53
C ARG A 139 11.02 3.09 0.20
N ALA A 140 11.90 3.23 -0.79
CA ALA A 140 11.74 2.58 -2.09
C ALA A 140 11.74 1.04 -2.00
N ILE A 141 12.49 0.48 -1.05
CA ILE A 141 12.65 -0.97 -0.87
C ILE A 141 11.62 -1.54 0.11
N PHE A 142 11.27 -0.79 1.15
CA PHE A 142 10.45 -1.30 2.24
C PHE A 142 9.05 -0.68 2.27
N SER A 143 8.95 0.62 2.53
CA SER A 143 7.66 1.28 2.78
C SER A 143 6.74 1.32 1.56
N VAL A 144 7.25 1.79 0.41
CA VAL A 144 6.46 1.95 -0.82
C VAL A 144 5.89 0.61 -1.31
N PRO A 145 6.68 -0.46 -1.52
CA PRO A 145 6.11 -1.76 -1.86
C PRO A 145 5.28 -2.35 -0.71
N GLY A 146 5.62 -2.04 0.56
CA GLY A 146 4.84 -2.44 1.73
C GLY A 146 3.37 -2.08 1.61
N HIS A 147 3.03 -0.85 1.22
CA HIS A 147 1.64 -0.45 1.01
C HIS A 147 0.92 -1.32 -0.02
N ALA A 148 1.57 -1.67 -1.13
CA ALA A 148 1.00 -2.57 -2.13
C ALA A 148 0.83 -3.99 -1.59
N LEU A 149 1.76 -4.47 -0.75
CA LEU A 149 1.69 -5.79 -0.13
C LEU A 149 0.55 -5.88 0.91
N PHE A 150 0.36 -4.87 1.75
CA PHE A 150 -0.76 -4.81 2.70
C PHE A 150 -2.08 -4.73 1.95
N ALA A 151 -2.16 -3.83 0.97
CA ALA A 151 -3.37 -3.63 0.20
C ALA A 151 -3.73 -4.85 -0.64
N GLY A 152 -2.74 -5.52 -1.22
CA GLY A 152 -2.94 -6.76 -1.97
C GLY A 152 -3.58 -7.89 -1.16
N VAL A 153 -3.47 -7.89 0.18
CA VAL A 153 -4.16 -8.87 1.04
C VAL A 153 -5.67 -8.67 0.98
N TRP A 154 -6.15 -7.45 1.21
CA TRP A 154 -7.58 -7.16 1.11
C TRP A 154 -8.05 -7.08 -0.34
N GLY A 155 -7.18 -6.71 -1.27
CA GLY A 155 -7.45 -6.73 -2.71
C GLY A 155 -7.77 -8.13 -3.21
N TYR A 156 -6.95 -9.12 -2.85
CA TYR A 156 -7.22 -10.52 -3.12
C TYR A 156 -8.53 -11.02 -2.49
N ALA A 157 -8.78 -10.63 -1.24
CA ALA A 157 -10.03 -10.98 -0.56
C ALA A 157 -11.26 -10.36 -1.27
N LEU A 158 -11.16 -9.10 -1.70
CA LEU A 158 -12.19 -8.39 -2.43
C LEU A 158 -12.48 -9.03 -3.79
N GLY A 159 -11.43 -9.37 -4.54
CA GLY A 159 -11.56 -10.08 -5.82
C GLY A 159 -12.25 -11.42 -5.64
N ARG A 160 -11.77 -12.27 -4.71
CA ARG A 160 -12.43 -13.56 -4.40
C ARG A 160 -13.88 -13.42 -3.95
N ALA A 161 -14.17 -12.42 -3.13
CA ALA A 161 -15.52 -12.19 -2.63
C ALA A 161 -16.50 -11.87 -3.78
N LYS A 162 -16.07 -11.20 -4.85
CA LYS A 162 -16.93 -10.89 -6.01
C LYS A 162 -17.50 -12.17 -6.66
N PHE A 163 -16.71 -13.24 -6.72
CA PHE A 163 -17.07 -14.53 -7.33
C PHE A 163 -17.53 -15.59 -6.33
N THR A 164 -17.72 -15.23 -5.06
CA THR A 164 -18.25 -16.13 -4.03
C THR A 164 -19.75 -15.87 -3.80
N ALA A 165 -20.46 -16.86 -3.24
CA ALA A 165 -21.86 -16.72 -2.79
C ALA A 165 -22.07 -15.47 -1.92
N ALA A 166 -23.20 -14.79 -2.14
CA ALA A 166 -23.48 -13.45 -1.62
C ALA A 166 -23.37 -13.35 -0.08
N GLU A 167 -23.78 -14.42 0.61
CA GLU A 167 -23.83 -14.49 2.07
C GLU A 167 -22.42 -14.52 2.70
N ARG A 168 -21.42 -15.00 1.96
CA ARG A 168 -20.03 -15.13 2.45
C ARG A 168 -19.17 -13.90 2.12
N ARG A 169 -19.61 -13.04 1.19
CA ARG A 169 -18.81 -11.91 0.69
C ARG A 169 -18.40 -10.93 1.81
N PRO A 170 -19.30 -10.49 2.72
CA PRO A 170 -18.94 -9.50 3.73
C PRO A 170 -17.85 -10.01 4.68
N ALA A 171 -17.94 -11.28 5.09
CA ALA A 171 -16.97 -11.90 5.98
C ALA A 171 -15.58 -11.98 5.33
N ILE A 172 -15.49 -12.40 4.06
CA ILE A 172 -14.21 -12.48 3.33
C ILE A 172 -13.56 -11.10 3.20
N VAL A 173 -14.34 -10.09 2.81
CA VAL A 173 -13.85 -8.71 2.66
C VAL A 173 -13.36 -8.16 3.98
N LEU A 174 -14.14 -8.31 5.06
CA LEU A 174 -13.78 -7.81 6.38
C LEU A 174 -12.50 -8.47 6.91
N GLN A 175 -12.39 -9.80 6.79
CA GLN A 175 -11.20 -10.54 7.21
C GLN A 175 -9.95 -10.09 6.45
N GLY A 176 -10.05 -9.90 5.13
CA GLY A 176 -8.94 -9.40 4.33
C GLY A 176 -8.51 -7.99 4.72
N LEU A 177 -9.49 -7.09 4.89
CA LEU A 177 -9.24 -5.69 5.25
C LEU A 177 -8.58 -5.57 6.63
N VAL A 178 -9.12 -6.26 7.63
CA VAL A 178 -8.54 -6.29 8.98
C VAL A 178 -7.13 -6.88 8.96
N LEU A 179 -6.90 -7.95 8.21
CA LEU A 179 -5.56 -8.54 8.09
C LEU A 179 -4.57 -7.56 7.44
N GLY A 180 -4.98 -6.83 6.39
CA GLY A 180 -4.16 -5.78 5.78
C GLY A 180 -3.80 -4.67 6.77
N MET A 181 -4.78 -4.17 7.53
CA MET A 181 -4.58 -3.16 8.58
C MET A 181 -3.61 -3.64 9.67
N VAL A 182 -3.77 -4.88 10.13
CA VAL A 182 -2.89 -5.47 11.15
C VAL A 182 -1.47 -5.63 10.62
N LEU A 183 -1.29 -6.13 9.39
CA LEU A 183 0.05 -6.29 8.80
C LEU A 183 0.75 -4.94 8.62
N HIS A 184 0.01 -3.91 8.19
CA HIS A 184 0.53 -2.55 8.09
C HIS A 184 0.88 -1.97 9.47
N GLY A 185 0.02 -2.16 10.47
CA GLY A 185 0.29 -1.73 11.84
C GLY A 185 1.50 -2.42 12.48
N VAL A 186 1.67 -3.72 12.24
CA VAL A 186 2.87 -4.47 12.67
C VAL A 186 4.13 -3.92 11.99
N PHE A 187 4.05 -3.61 10.69
CA PHE A 187 5.17 -2.98 9.97
C PHE A 187 5.55 -1.63 10.59
N ASN A 188 4.58 -0.75 10.84
CA ASN A 188 4.83 0.55 11.45
C ASN A 188 5.34 0.41 12.90
N PHE A 189 4.77 -0.50 13.69
CA PHE A 189 5.24 -0.79 15.05
C PHE A 189 6.72 -1.18 15.09
N LEU A 190 7.15 -2.06 14.16
CA LEU A 190 8.56 -2.46 14.06
C LEU A 190 9.48 -1.32 13.63
N LEU A 191 8.98 -0.33 12.87
CA LEU A 191 9.71 0.89 12.55
C LEU A 191 9.84 1.84 13.75
N PHE A 192 8.79 1.99 14.58
CA PHE A 192 8.80 2.87 15.76
C PHE A 192 9.60 2.31 16.94
N SER A 193 9.68 0.98 17.08
CA SER A 193 10.40 0.29 18.17
C SER A 193 11.93 0.31 18.02
N ALA A 194 12.45 1.25 17.24
CA ALA A 194 13.85 1.42 16.88
C ALA A 194 14.79 1.69 18.07
N GLU A 195 14.32 1.87 19.31
CA GLU A 195 15.20 1.85 20.49
C GLU A 195 15.73 0.43 20.82
N ILE A 196 15.12 -0.62 20.25
CA ILE A 196 15.58 -2.01 20.31
C ILE A 196 16.22 -2.38 18.94
N VAL A 197 17.24 -1.59 18.56
CA VAL A 197 17.72 -1.34 17.18
C VAL A 197 17.99 -2.60 16.33
N ALA A 198 18.58 -3.67 16.89
CA ALA A 198 19.06 -4.78 16.06
C ALA A 198 17.97 -5.84 15.81
N TYR A 199 17.23 -6.25 16.84
CA TYR A 199 16.31 -7.38 16.74
C TYR A 199 15.03 -7.02 15.99
N ALA A 200 14.47 -5.83 16.21
CA ALA A 200 13.28 -5.37 15.49
C ALA A 200 13.57 -5.22 13.98
N MET A 201 14.73 -4.65 13.62
CA MET A 201 15.19 -4.56 12.24
C MET A 201 15.51 -5.92 11.63
N ALA A 202 16.11 -6.84 12.38
CA ALA A 202 16.33 -8.21 11.90
C ALA A 202 15.00 -8.92 11.59
N VAL A 203 14.00 -8.83 12.48
CA VAL A 203 12.66 -9.40 12.24
C VAL A 203 12.00 -8.74 11.03
N PHE A 204 12.08 -7.41 10.92
CA PHE A 204 11.53 -6.64 9.81
C PHE A 204 12.11 -7.06 8.45
N ILE A 205 13.45 -7.15 8.36
CA ILE A 205 14.18 -7.46 7.12
C ILE A 205 14.12 -8.95 6.79
N LEU A 206 14.31 -9.84 7.78
CA LEU A 206 14.50 -11.28 7.54
C LEU A 206 13.20 -12.08 7.58
N VAL A 207 12.16 -11.57 8.26
CA VAL A 207 10.91 -12.33 8.47
C VAL A 207 9.73 -11.62 7.84
N LEU A 208 9.45 -10.38 8.24
CA LEU A 208 8.23 -9.69 7.81
C LEU A 208 8.25 -9.39 6.32
N THR A 209 9.31 -8.73 5.81
CA THR A 209 9.39 -8.36 4.40
C THR A 209 9.33 -9.59 3.47
N PRO A 210 10.15 -10.66 3.67
CA PRO A 210 10.03 -11.87 2.86
C PRO A 210 8.67 -12.56 3.02
N GLY A 211 8.12 -12.59 4.24
CA GLY A 211 6.81 -13.17 4.53
C GLY A 211 5.67 -12.49 3.76
N LEU A 212 5.67 -11.15 3.71
CA LEU A 212 4.72 -10.36 2.94
C LEU A 212 4.84 -10.64 1.43
N TRP A 213 6.06 -10.71 0.91
CA TRP A 213 6.31 -11.06 -0.49
C TRP A 213 5.87 -12.50 -0.82
N ILE A 214 6.10 -13.45 0.08
CA ILE A 214 5.62 -14.84 -0.08
C ILE A 214 4.09 -14.86 -0.09
N LEU A 215 3.45 -14.16 0.85
CA LEU A 215 2.00 -14.05 0.92
C LEU A 215 1.41 -13.44 -0.36
N ALA A 216 1.95 -12.31 -0.81
CA ALA A 216 1.53 -11.64 -2.05
C ALA A 216 1.68 -12.57 -3.26
N ASN A 217 2.83 -13.24 -3.41
CA ASN A 217 3.05 -14.20 -4.50
C ASN A 217 2.10 -15.40 -4.42
N ARG A 218 1.76 -15.88 -3.23
CA ARG A 218 0.75 -16.94 -3.05
C ARG A 218 -0.65 -16.46 -3.44
N ASN A 219 -1.03 -15.25 -3.06
CA ASN A 219 -2.32 -14.66 -3.42
C ASN A 219 -2.43 -14.45 -4.93
N ILE A 220 -1.40 -13.88 -5.57
CA ILE A 220 -1.32 -13.70 -7.03
C ILE A 220 -1.48 -15.05 -7.75
N ARG A 221 -0.70 -16.07 -7.39
CA ARG A 221 -0.81 -17.39 -8.03
C ARG A 221 -2.22 -17.97 -7.91
N ARG A 222 -2.79 -17.94 -6.71
CA ARG A 222 -4.15 -18.44 -6.48
C ARG A 222 -5.20 -17.63 -7.25
N ALA A 223 -5.03 -16.32 -7.36
CA ALA A 223 -5.94 -15.45 -8.09
C ALA A 223 -5.97 -15.82 -9.58
N LEU A 224 -4.78 -15.94 -10.19
CA LEU A 224 -4.63 -16.38 -11.59
C LEU A 224 -5.19 -17.80 -11.80
N ASP A 225 -4.96 -18.74 -10.87
CA ASP A 225 -5.50 -20.11 -10.99
C ASP A 225 -7.04 -20.17 -10.95
N HIS A 226 -7.72 -19.16 -10.38
CA HIS A 226 -9.19 -19.11 -10.28
C HIS A 226 -9.83 -18.37 -11.47
N GLY A 227 -9.12 -17.46 -12.15
CA GLY A 227 -9.61 -16.78 -13.35
C GLY A 227 -9.72 -17.69 -14.57
N HIS A 228 -8.95 -18.80 -14.61
CA HIS A 228 -8.87 -19.70 -15.76
C HIS A 228 -9.54 -21.07 -15.57
N ARG A 229 -10.52 -21.18 -14.67
CA ARG A 229 -11.35 -22.38 -14.50
C ARG A 229 -12.80 -22.07 -14.79
#